data_AF-A0ABD5SJP9-F1
#
_entry.id   AF-A0ABD5SJP9-F1
#
_cell.length_a   1.000
_cell.length_b   1.000
_cell.length_c   1.000
_cell.angle_alpha   90.00
_cell.angle_beta   90.00
_cell.angle_gamma   90.00
#
_symmetry.space_group_name_H-M   'P 1'
#
loop_
_entity.id
_entity.type
_entity.pdbx_description
1 polymer ?
#
loop_
_entity_poly.entity_id
_entity_poly.type
_entity_poly.pdbx_seq_one_letter_code
_entity_poly.pdbx_strand_id
1 'polypeptide(L)'
;SIVPTNLYDLLTSQTALTRRCHIEDRDERSKRELEAVAYVVGRYFELDMSGAAFYLAAWNGDDPEAISDRLGRISHTAQELIDSLEQELERASKAEAKTGEAE
;
A
#
# COMPACT_ATOMS: atom_id res chain seq x y z
N SER A 1 -7.60 -34.08 9.42
CA SER A 1 -9.01 -33.66 9.41
C SER A 1 -9.50 -33.73 10.85
N ILE A 2 -9.61 -32.59 11.54
CA ILE A 2 -10.20 -32.53 12.89
C ILE A 2 -11.68 -32.29 12.66
N VAL A 3 -12.50 -33.33 12.86
CA VAL A 3 -13.96 -33.23 12.73
C VAL A 3 -14.47 -32.73 14.10
N PRO A 4 -15.08 -31.54 14.19
CA PRO A 4 -15.50 -30.99 15.48
C PRO A 4 -16.61 -31.86 16.08
N THR A 5 -16.42 -32.31 17.32
CA THR A 5 -17.30 -33.29 18.00
C THR A 5 -18.40 -32.65 18.84
N ASN A 6 -18.41 -31.33 19.03
CA ASN A 6 -19.51 -30.62 19.67
C ASN A 6 -19.78 -29.24 19.05
N LEU A 7 -20.94 -28.65 19.41
CA LEU A 7 -21.39 -27.34 18.90
C LEU A 7 -20.41 -26.19 19.22
N TYR A 8 -19.72 -26.26 20.36
CA TYR A 8 -18.72 -25.29 20.80
C TYR A 8 -17.45 -25.31 19.94
N ASP A 9 -16.99 -26.50 19.54
CA ASP A 9 -15.86 -26.68 18.63
C ASP A 9 -16.21 -26.24 17.21
N LEU A 10 -17.45 -26.45 16.77
CA LEU A 10 -17.92 -25.97 15.47
C LEU A 10 -17.97 -24.43 15.44
N LEU A 11 -18.54 -23.79 16.47
CA LEU A 11 -18.59 -22.33 16.61
C LEU A 11 -17.19 -21.71 16.71
N THR A 12 -16.27 -22.33 17.47
CA THR A 12 -14.89 -21.87 17.60
C THR A 12 -14.13 -22.02 16.28
N SER A 13 -14.32 -23.13 15.57
CA SER A 13 -13.71 -23.38 14.25
C SER A 13 -14.25 -22.43 13.18
N GLN A 14 -15.57 -22.20 13.15
CA GLN A 14 -16.21 -21.27 12.24
C GLN A 14 -15.74 -19.83 12.50
N THR A 15 -15.67 -19.41 13.76
CA THR A 15 -15.21 -18.06 14.13
C THR A 15 -13.73 -17.88 13.79
N ALA A 16 -12.88 -18.89 14.01
CA ALA A 16 -11.47 -18.85 13.64
C ALA A 16 -11.24 -18.78 12.12
N LEU A 17 -12.07 -19.48 11.33
CA LEU A 17 -12.05 -19.44 9.87
C LEU A 17 -12.45 -18.06 9.33
N THR A 18 -13.55 -17.50 9.81
CA THR A 18 -14.03 -16.16 9.41
C THR A 18 -13.04 -15.07 9.82
N ARG A 19 -12.43 -15.19 11.00
CA ARG A 19 -11.42 -14.23 11.45
C ARG A 19 -10.15 -14.28 10.60
N ARG A 20 -9.70 -15.47 10.21
CA ARG A 20 -8.52 -15.64 9.36
C ARG A 20 -8.72 -15.05 7.97
N CYS A 21 -9.86 -15.30 7.31
CA CYS A 21 -10.12 -14.71 5.99
C CYS A 21 -10.22 -13.17 6.04
N HIS A 22 -10.78 -12.60 7.12
CA HIS A 22 -10.80 -11.14 7.30
C HIS A 22 -9.40 -10.54 7.52
N ILE A 23 -8.50 -11.23 8.23
CA ILE A 23 -7.14 -10.76 8.45
C ILE A 23 -6.32 -10.86 7.15
N GLU A 24 -6.40 -11.99 6.45
CA GLU A 24 -5.74 -12.19 5.15
C GLU A 24 -6.21 -11.12 4.15
N ASP A 25 -7.51 -10.88 4.08
CA ASP A 25 -8.08 -9.84 3.21
C ASP A 25 -7.65 -8.42 3.62
N ARG A 26 -7.47 -8.12 4.90
CA ARG A 26 -6.96 -6.82 5.37
C ARG A 26 -5.48 -6.63 5.04
N ASP A 27 -4.65 -7.66 5.19
CA ASP A 27 -3.22 -7.61 4.91
C ASP A 27 -2.94 -7.52 3.42
N GLU A 28 -3.66 -8.31 2.60
CA GLU A 28 -3.59 -8.21 1.14
C GLU A 28 -4.08 -6.84 0.64
N ARG A 29 -5.13 -6.28 1.28
CA ARG A 29 -5.58 -4.91 1.03
C ARG A 29 -4.54 -3.85 1.42
N SER A 30 -3.76 -4.07 2.48
CA SER A 30 -2.73 -3.11 2.94
C SER A 30 -1.50 -3.13 2.05
N LYS A 31 -1.06 -4.31 1.60
CA LYS A 31 0.05 -4.46 0.64
C LYS A 31 -0.23 -3.72 -0.68
N ARG A 32 -1.46 -3.80 -1.18
CA ARG A 32 -1.85 -3.11 -2.43
C ARG A 32 -2.02 -1.61 -2.29
N GLU A 33 -2.39 -1.09 -1.12
CA GLU A 33 -2.34 0.35 -0.85
C GLU A 33 -0.89 0.86 -0.99
N LEU A 34 0.08 0.13 -0.43
CA LEU A 34 1.51 0.48 -0.54
C LEU A 34 2.01 0.44 -1.98
N GLU A 35 1.63 -0.60 -2.73
CA GLU A 35 1.93 -0.66 -4.17
C GLU A 35 1.32 0.55 -4.89
N ALA A 36 0.06 0.92 -4.59
CA ALA A 36 -0.60 2.05 -5.24
C ALA A 36 0.10 3.37 -4.96
N VAL A 37 0.57 3.58 -3.72
CA VAL A 37 1.42 4.70 -3.35
C VAL A 37 2.70 4.69 -4.18
N ALA A 38 3.42 3.56 -4.23
CA ALA A 38 4.66 3.45 -5.01
C ALA A 38 4.43 3.72 -6.51
N TYR A 39 3.29 3.32 -7.06
CA TYR A 39 2.92 3.61 -8.44
C TYR A 39 2.71 5.10 -8.69
N VAL A 40 1.94 5.78 -7.83
CA VAL A 40 1.70 7.23 -7.96
C VAL A 40 3.01 8.00 -7.86
N VAL A 41 3.84 7.69 -6.86
CA VAL A 41 5.16 8.30 -6.68
C VAL A 41 6.06 8.01 -7.89
N GLY A 42 6.17 6.75 -8.32
CA GLY A 42 7.03 6.39 -9.45
C GLY A 42 6.59 7.03 -10.78
N ARG A 43 5.28 7.16 -11.01
CA ARG A 43 4.75 7.88 -12.18
C ARG A 43 5.06 9.38 -12.15
N TYR A 44 5.07 10.00 -10.98
CA TYR A 44 5.46 11.40 -10.82
C TYR A 44 6.92 11.63 -11.28
N PHE A 45 7.82 10.71 -10.93
CA PHE A 45 9.23 10.73 -11.33
C PHE A 45 9.50 10.04 -12.68
N GLU A 46 8.46 9.75 -13.48
CA GLU A 46 8.59 9.12 -14.80
C GLU A 46 9.34 7.77 -14.82
N LEU A 47 9.28 7.01 -13.72
CA LEU A 47 9.90 5.69 -13.61
C LEU A 47 9.14 4.63 -14.40
N ASP A 48 9.83 3.57 -14.82
CA ASP A 48 9.20 2.39 -15.40
C ASP A 48 8.39 1.63 -14.34
N MET A 49 7.07 1.75 -14.42
CA MET A 49 6.10 1.12 -13.51
C MET A 49 5.41 -0.11 -14.12
N SER A 50 5.92 -0.65 -15.23
CA SER A 50 5.30 -1.79 -15.94
C SER A 50 5.10 -3.03 -15.07
N GLY A 51 5.96 -3.25 -14.06
CA GLY A 51 5.86 -4.35 -13.09
C GLY A 51 4.95 -4.08 -11.87
N ALA A 52 4.45 -2.85 -11.70
CA ALA A 52 3.69 -2.41 -10.53
C ALA A 52 2.20 -2.18 -10.81
N ALA A 53 1.68 -2.61 -11.96
CA ALA A 53 0.31 -2.35 -12.39
C ALA A 53 -0.64 -3.50 -11.99
N PHE A 54 -1.06 -3.57 -10.72
CA PHE A 54 -2.15 -4.47 -10.34
C PHE A 54 -3.11 -3.89 -9.28
N TYR A 55 -3.83 -2.83 -9.65
CA TYR A 55 -4.79 -2.16 -8.76
C TYR A 55 -6.24 -2.57 -9.00
N LEU A 56 -7.05 -2.44 -7.94
CA LEU A 56 -8.52 -2.53 -7.88
C LEU A 56 -9.20 -3.91 -7.83
N ALA A 57 -8.55 -5.01 -8.21
CA ALA A 57 -9.22 -6.33 -8.18
C ALA A 57 -9.66 -6.80 -6.77
N ALA A 58 -9.15 -6.18 -5.71
CA ALA A 58 -9.44 -6.54 -4.31
C ALA A 58 -10.46 -5.62 -3.60
N TRP A 59 -10.97 -4.56 -4.26
CA TRP A 59 -11.98 -3.65 -3.66
C TRP A 59 -13.38 -3.90 -4.22
N ASN A 60 -13.56 -4.97 -4.99
CA ASN A 60 -14.84 -5.35 -5.55
C ASN A 60 -15.80 -5.77 -4.42
N GLY A 61 -16.79 -4.93 -4.11
CA GLY A 61 -17.76 -5.13 -3.03
C GLY A 61 -17.58 -4.21 -1.81
N ASP A 62 -16.54 -3.37 -1.79
CA ASP A 62 -16.41 -2.30 -0.78
C ASP A 62 -17.41 -1.15 -1.09
N ASP A 63 -17.91 -0.51 -0.03
CA ASP A 63 -18.79 0.66 -0.16
C ASP A 63 -18.02 1.88 -0.72
N PRO A 64 -18.66 2.77 -1.52
CA PRO A 64 -18.01 3.93 -2.11
C PRO A 64 -17.29 4.84 -1.11
N GLU A 65 -17.80 4.99 0.12
CA GLU A 65 -17.15 5.80 1.15
C GLU A 65 -15.80 5.18 1.57
N ALA A 66 -15.77 3.86 1.76
CA ALA A 66 -14.55 3.13 2.10
C ALA A 66 -13.50 3.17 0.98
N ILE A 67 -13.94 3.15 -0.29
CA ILE A 67 -13.05 3.34 -1.45
C ILE A 67 -12.50 4.76 -1.46
N SER A 68 -13.34 5.77 -1.22
CA SER A 68 -12.94 7.18 -1.17
C SER A 68 -11.90 7.45 -0.08
N ASP A 69 -12.14 6.97 1.15
CA ASP A 69 -11.20 7.11 2.26
C ASP A 69 -9.84 6.49 1.94
N ARG A 70 -9.87 5.34 1.26
CA ARG A 70 -8.67 4.62 0.86
C ARG A 70 -7.89 5.36 -0.22
N LEU A 71 -8.56 5.87 -1.25
CA LEU A 71 -7.94 6.73 -2.26
C LEU A 71 -7.38 8.02 -1.64
N GLY A 72 -8.06 8.57 -0.63
CA GLY A 72 -7.60 9.71 0.16
C GLY A 72 -6.27 9.42 0.86
N ARG A 73 -6.16 8.30 1.59
CA ARG A 73 -4.90 7.88 2.23
C ARG A 73 -3.78 7.66 1.22
N ILE A 74 -4.05 6.94 0.13
CA ILE A 74 -3.05 6.68 -0.93
C ILE A 74 -2.53 7.99 -1.50
N SER A 75 -3.43 8.92 -1.86
CA SER A 75 -3.06 10.21 -2.45
C SER A 75 -2.27 11.07 -1.47
N HIS A 76 -2.68 11.10 -0.20
CA HIS A 76 -2.00 11.86 0.84
C HIS A 76 -0.58 11.34 1.08
N THR A 77 -0.41 10.03 1.31
CA THR A 77 0.92 9.44 1.54
C THR A 77 1.82 9.57 0.31
N ALA A 78 1.29 9.42 -0.91
CA ALA A 78 2.06 9.64 -2.12
C ALA A 78 2.58 11.08 -2.21
N GLN A 79 1.74 12.07 -1.88
CA GLN A 79 2.14 13.47 -1.87
C GLN A 79 3.27 13.73 -0.86
N GLU A 80 3.15 13.22 0.37
CA GLU A 80 4.19 13.39 1.39
C GLU A 80 5.54 12.82 0.96
N LEU A 81 5.52 11.66 0.28
CA LEU A 81 6.73 11.04 -0.26
C LEU A 81 7.33 11.84 -1.41
N ILE A 82 6.50 12.34 -2.33
CA ILE A 82 6.94 13.21 -3.44
C ILE A 82 7.63 14.45 -2.88
N ASP A 83 6.96 15.17 -1.97
CA ASP A 83 7.49 16.40 -1.36
C ASP A 83 8.82 16.16 -0.63
N SER A 84 8.94 15.00 0.04
CA SER A 84 10.17 14.63 0.75
C SER A 84 11.31 14.29 -0.22
N LEU A 85 11.02 13.52 -1.27
CA LEU A 85 12.02 13.10 -2.26
C LEU A 85 12.54 14.27 -3.09
N GLU A 86 11.70 15.22 -3.47
CA GLU A 86 12.12 16.45 -4.16
C GLU A 86 13.11 17.26 -3.31
N GLN A 87 12.84 17.38 -2.00
CA GLN A 87 13.75 18.06 -1.09
C GLN A 87 15.10 17.35 -0.97
N GLU A 88 15.11 16.02 -0.91
CA GLU A 88 16.36 15.26 -0.89
C GLU A 88 17.13 15.39 -2.21
N LEU A 89 16.45 15.35 -3.36
CA LEU A 89 17.07 15.53 -4.66
C LEU A 89 17.73 16.91 -4.80
N GLU A 90 17.05 17.95 -4.31
CA GLU A 90 17.58 19.32 -4.29
C GLU A 90 18.75 19.48 -3.31
N ARG A 91 18.79 18.72 -2.21
CA ARG A 91 19.95 18.71 -1.30
C ARG A 91 21.13 17.96 -1.93
N ALA A 92 20.87 16.86 -2.61
CA ALA A 92 21.89 16.08 -3.31
C ALA A 92 22.55 16.93 -4.42
N SER A 93 21.76 17.64 -5.23
CA SER A 93 22.28 18.51 -6.29
C SER A 93 23.20 19.63 -5.75
N LYS A 94 22.82 20.23 -4.61
CA LYS A 94 23.64 21.24 -3.92
C LYS A 94 24.92 20.69 -3.32
N ALA A 95 24.88 19.46 -2.82
CA ALA A 95 26.07 18.79 -2.28
C ALA A 95 27.10 18.53 -3.40
N GLU A 96 26.64 18.08 -4.57
CA GLU A 96 27.52 17.86 -5.74
C GLU A 96 28.17 19.15 -6.24
N ALA A 97 27.42 20.26 -6.29
CA ALA A 97 27.95 21.56 -6.72
C ALA A 97 29.07 22.10 -5.80
N LYS A 98 28.98 21.86 -4.49
CA LYS A 98 29.95 22.35 -3.51
C LYS A 98 31.28 21.59 -3.52
N THR A 99 31.29 20.36 -4.04
CA THR A 99 32.49 19.53 -4.12
C THR A 99 33.39 19.88 -5.31
N GLY A 100 32.83 20.46 -6.39
CA GLY A 100 33.59 20.84 -7.59
C GLY A 100 34.33 22.18 -7.53
N GLU A 101 34.14 23.00 -6.49
CA GLU A 101 34.72 24.35 -6.38
C GLU A 101 36.04 24.39 -5.57
N ALA A 102 36.56 23.23 -5.17
CA ALA A 102 37.77 23.10 -4.34
C ALA A 102 39.01 22.58 -5.11
N GLU A 103 38.96 22.53 -6.45
CA GLU A 103 40.10 22.13 -7.31
C GLU A 103 40.70 23.30 -8.08
#